data_AF-A0A915DW94-F1
#
_entry.id   AF-A0A915DW94-F1
#
_cell.length_a   1.000
_cell.length_b   1.000
_cell.length_c   1.000
_cell.angle_alpha   90.00
_cell.angle_beta   90.00
_cell.angle_gamma   90.00
#
_symmetry.space_group_name_H-M   'P 1'
#
loop_
_entity.id
_entity.type
_entity.pdbx_description
1 polymer ?
#
loop_
_entity_poly.entity_id
_entity_poly.type
_entity_poly.pdbx_seq_one_letter_code
_entity_poly.pdbx_strand_id
1 'polypeptide(L)'
;MSEEHAIPSTSGNHDHCSAPNRLNFEDKIWRVNNSLSRRHDELKHYWSEARREELKQLKTIVADSKKQYYESNQEERQLAQVINDLQAQHLAKQREIQELEDTDLIYKDLAQAQQKLCLVEEKYKRSTFSNIREEQVQVNEVNRIKRNIAKLAKYIPLVEQRKSLEAQIKADRHKNRTIRLQMRAAQDKIRDSRHKIKAIQTPFLRLREVLADLKVEKRNLIEKYNDERQNYSAWLKHNKVNKTSSTFPSAILQDQSGDSLDLFHVQKSNCKRLIRYLQSLQSCSAFNLRNIDGAVEHSSHHQNHFNDSSDSAEELPESFKHMNVVRPPTQQHKVQITNRNVKKVVKKQAMPLSHGIDYIKMFNDIDVTPPKLVADVPKVLEEDLWDCGSPIPSLFSAGGSECTLESLTSPFTSPQSLSRTESFCSLPNKNVSEDASNSPGSPCSSHRI
;
A
#
# COMPACT_ATOMS: atom_id res chain seq x y z
N MET A 1 -31.67 74.06 -13.76
CA MET A 1 -32.32 73.13 -12.82
C MET A 1 -33.12 72.14 -13.63
N SER A 2 -32.72 70.87 -13.64
CA SER A 2 -33.49 69.75 -14.18
C SER A 2 -33.01 68.51 -13.42
N GLU A 3 -33.78 68.09 -12.41
CA GLU A 3 -33.53 66.83 -11.71
C GLU A 3 -34.23 65.71 -12.49
N GLU A 4 -33.46 64.88 -13.20
CA GLU A 4 -33.96 63.62 -13.74
C GLU A 4 -33.87 62.54 -12.66
N HIS A 5 -35.02 62.21 -12.07
CA HIS A 5 -35.13 61.07 -11.16
C HIS A 5 -34.99 59.75 -11.92
N ALA A 6 -33.82 59.10 -11.81
CA ALA A 6 -33.62 57.75 -12.28
C ALA A 6 -34.48 56.77 -11.45
N ILE A 7 -35.46 56.13 -12.11
CA ILE A 7 -36.29 55.09 -11.50
C ILE A 7 -35.44 53.83 -11.32
N PRO A 8 -35.27 53.28 -10.09
CA PRO A 8 -34.57 52.03 -9.90
C PRO A 8 -35.39 50.90 -10.52
N SER A 9 -34.85 50.28 -11.57
CA SER A 9 -35.45 49.10 -12.19
C SER A 9 -35.30 47.90 -11.27
N THR A 10 -36.25 47.73 -10.34
CA THR A 10 -36.42 46.53 -9.55
C THR A 10 -36.92 45.39 -10.44
N SER A 11 -36.01 44.83 -11.24
CA SER A 11 -36.23 43.52 -11.86
C SER A 11 -36.37 42.49 -10.75
N GLY A 12 -37.60 42.27 -10.31
CA GLY A 12 -37.97 41.20 -9.41
C GLY A 12 -37.71 39.88 -10.10
N ASN A 13 -36.46 39.41 -10.05
CA ASN A 13 -36.15 38.01 -10.27
C ASN A 13 -36.91 37.24 -9.19
N HIS A 14 -38.08 36.74 -9.57
CA HIS A 14 -38.70 35.65 -8.85
C HIS A 14 -37.78 34.45 -9.02
N ASP A 15 -36.82 34.33 -8.10
CA ASP A 15 -35.98 33.15 -7.92
C ASP A 15 -36.91 31.99 -7.59
N HIS A 16 -37.37 31.32 -8.66
CA HIS A 16 -38.18 30.13 -8.61
C HIS A 16 -37.32 29.01 -8.04
N CYS A 17 -37.28 28.95 -6.71
CA CYS A 17 -36.62 27.91 -5.93
C CYS A 17 -37.22 26.56 -6.31
N SER A 18 -36.59 25.93 -7.30
CA SER A 18 -37.03 24.69 -7.89
C SER A 18 -36.77 23.56 -6.91
N ALA A 19 -37.65 22.56 -6.88
CA ALA A 19 -37.45 21.39 -6.03
C ALA A 19 -36.11 20.69 -6.42
N PRO A 20 -35.29 20.25 -5.44
CA PRO A 20 -34.03 19.57 -5.74
C PRO A 20 -34.24 18.37 -6.64
N ASN A 21 -33.45 18.25 -7.71
CA ASN A 21 -33.60 17.14 -8.66
C ASN A 21 -33.01 15.85 -8.06
N ARG A 22 -33.85 15.15 -7.30
CA ARG A 22 -33.52 13.90 -6.61
C ARG A 22 -32.98 12.82 -7.55
N LEU A 23 -33.55 12.65 -8.74
CA LEU A 23 -33.13 11.62 -9.69
C LEU A 23 -31.70 11.89 -10.22
N ASN A 24 -31.38 13.16 -10.51
CA ASN A 24 -30.03 13.59 -10.91
C ASN A 24 -29.00 13.39 -9.78
N PHE A 25 -29.41 13.64 -8.53
CA PHE A 25 -28.56 13.34 -7.36
C PHE A 25 -28.34 11.84 -7.17
N GLU A 26 -29.40 11.02 -7.24
CA GLU A 26 -29.32 9.56 -7.08
C GLU A 26 -28.43 8.91 -8.14
N ASP A 27 -28.56 9.31 -9.41
CA ASP A 27 -27.66 8.87 -10.51
C ASP A 27 -26.19 9.27 -10.26
N LYS A 28 -25.92 10.55 -9.94
CA LYS A 28 -24.54 11.01 -9.66
C LYS A 28 -23.90 10.27 -8.49
N ILE A 29 -24.64 10.12 -7.39
CA ILE A 29 -24.16 9.37 -6.21
C ILE A 29 -23.93 7.89 -6.56
N TRP A 30 -24.80 7.28 -7.36
CA TRP A 30 -24.61 5.91 -7.83
C TRP A 30 -23.33 5.77 -8.67
N ARG A 31 -23.08 6.68 -9.63
CA ARG A 31 -21.86 6.68 -10.46
C ARG A 31 -20.59 6.83 -9.63
N VAL A 32 -20.58 7.75 -8.66
CA VAL A 32 -19.41 7.95 -7.77
C VAL A 32 -19.21 6.75 -6.83
N ASN A 33 -20.29 6.17 -6.29
CA ASN A 33 -20.20 4.94 -5.48
C ASN A 33 -19.67 3.75 -6.28
N ASN A 34 -20.16 3.54 -7.51
CA ASN A 34 -19.69 2.47 -8.39
C ASN A 34 -18.19 2.67 -8.75
N SER A 35 -17.79 3.91 -9.03
CA SER A 35 -16.39 4.28 -9.27
C SER A 35 -15.51 4.04 -8.03
N LEU A 36 -15.99 4.38 -6.83
CA LEU A 36 -15.32 4.10 -5.56
C LEU A 36 -15.10 2.61 -5.34
N SER A 37 -16.15 1.79 -5.49
CA SER A 37 -16.04 0.33 -5.35
C SER A 37 -15.03 -0.26 -6.33
N ARG A 38 -15.15 0.08 -7.62
CA ARG A 38 -14.23 -0.39 -8.67
C ARG A 38 -12.77 -0.03 -8.38
N ARG A 39 -12.50 1.22 -7.99
CA ARG A 39 -11.13 1.67 -7.65
C ARG A 39 -10.62 1.07 -6.34
N HIS A 40 -11.51 0.77 -5.40
CA HIS A 40 -11.16 0.10 -4.15
C HIS A 40 -10.74 -1.35 -4.40
N ASP A 41 -11.47 -2.08 -5.25
CA ASP A 41 -11.13 -3.45 -5.62
C ASP A 41 -9.86 -3.51 -6.49
N GLU A 42 -9.67 -2.55 -7.40
CA GLU A 42 -8.42 -2.36 -8.13
C GLU A 42 -7.23 -2.12 -7.19
N LEU A 43 -7.38 -1.25 -6.19
CA LEU A 43 -6.34 -1.02 -5.16
C LEU A 43 -6.07 -2.28 -4.33
N LYS A 44 -7.12 -3.01 -3.93
CA LYS A 44 -7.02 -4.27 -3.15
C LYS A 44 -6.28 -5.36 -3.92
N HIS A 45 -6.57 -5.50 -5.22
CA HIS A 45 -5.89 -6.45 -6.09
C HIS A 45 -4.44 -6.02 -6.38
N TYR A 46 -4.21 -4.74 -6.69
CA TYR A 46 -2.87 -4.19 -6.94
C TYR A 46 -1.96 -4.31 -5.71
N TRP A 47 -2.48 -4.08 -4.51
CA TRP A 47 -1.75 -4.12 -3.25
C TRP A 47 -1.84 -5.47 -2.53
N SER A 48 -1.78 -6.55 -3.31
CA SER A 48 -1.76 -7.93 -2.82
C SER A 48 -0.59 -8.22 -1.86
N GLU A 49 -0.68 -9.34 -1.14
CA GLU A 49 0.41 -9.80 -0.27
C GLU A 49 1.69 -10.08 -1.04
N ALA A 50 1.59 -10.72 -2.21
CA ALA A 50 2.71 -10.94 -3.11
C ALA A 50 3.43 -9.62 -3.48
N ARG A 51 2.66 -8.56 -3.81
CA ARG A 51 3.23 -7.25 -4.17
C ARG A 51 3.86 -6.54 -2.98
N ARG A 52 3.29 -6.70 -1.78
CA ARG A 52 3.88 -6.21 -0.52
C ARG A 52 5.19 -6.94 -0.19
N GLU A 53 5.26 -8.25 -0.43
CA GLU A 53 6.45 -9.06 -0.17
C GLU A 53 7.56 -8.78 -1.19
N GLU A 54 7.24 -8.67 -2.49
CA GLU A 54 8.17 -8.19 -3.53
C GLU A 54 8.80 -6.85 -3.13
N LEU A 55 7.99 -5.91 -2.61
CA LEU A 55 8.48 -4.61 -2.14
C LEU A 55 9.41 -4.72 -0.92
N LYS A 56 9.19 -5.68 0.00
CA LYS A 56 10.13 -5.96 1.10
C LYS A 56 11.44 -6.52 0.55
N GLN A 57 11.37 -7.55 -0.29
CA GLN A 57 12.53 -8.20 -0.90
C GLN A 57 13.40 -7.20 -1.67
N LEU A 58 12.80 -6.32 -2.49
CA LEU A 58 13.52 -5.28 -3.20
C LEU A 58 14.20 -4.26 -2.26
N LYS A 59 13.59 -3.93 -1.11
CA LYS A 59 14.21 -3.06 -0.10
C LYS A 59 15.40 -3.75 0.57
N THR A 60 15.28 -5.03 0.90
CA THR A 60 16.39 -5.84 1.43
C THR A 60 17.54 -5.91 0.43
N ILE A 61 17.27 -6.22 -0.84
CA ILE A 61 18.28 -6.23 -1.91
C ILE A 61 19.00 -4.87 -2.03
N VAL A 62 18.29 -3.74 -1.89
CA VAL A 62 18.89 -2.39 -1.87
C VAL A 62 19.77 -2.17 -0.64
N ALA A 63 19.39 -2.68 0.54
CA ALA A 63 20.19 -2.58 1.76
C ALA A 63 21.47 -3.42 1.66
N ASP A 64 21.35 -4.68 1.24
CA ASP A 64 22.46 -5.62 1.10
C ASP A 64 23.45 -5.16 0.02
N SER A 65 22.94 -4.73 -1.15
CA SER A 65 23.79 -4.22 -2.23
C SER A 65 24.52 -2.92 -1.82
N LYS A 66 23.91 -2.08 -0.96
CA LYS A 66 24.61 -0.92 -0.38
C LYS A 66 25.72 -1.37 0.58
N LYS A 67 25.44 -2.33 1.46
CA LYS A 67 26.44 -2.88 2.39
C LYS A 67 27.64 -3.43 1.63
N GLN A 68 27.39 -4.29 0.63
CA GLN A 68 28.42 -4.83 -0.27
C GLN A 68 29.22 -3.71 -0.95
N TYR A 69 28.55 -2.66 -1.45
CA TYR A 69 29.23 -1.51 -2.06
C TYR A 69 30.18 -0.79 -1.08
N TYR A 70 29.77 -0.57 0.17
CA TYR A 70 30.60 0.09 1.17
C TYR A 70 31.81 -0.77 1.57
N GLU A 71 31.61 -2.08 1.75
CA GLU A 71 32.67 -3.06 2.03
C GLU A 71 33.72 -3.08 0.90
N SER A 72 33.29 -3.28 -0.35
CA SER A 72 34.20 -3.23 -1.52
C SER A 72 34.88 -1.87 -1.71
N ASN A 73 34.21 -0.75 -1.41
CA ASN A 73 34.83 0.59 -1.45
C ASN A 73 35.88 0.78 -0.33
N GLN A 74 35.75 0.11 0.81
CA GLN A 74 36.77 0.11 1.86
C GLN A 74 37.98 -0.74 1.44
N GLU A 75 37.74 -1.93 0.89
CA GLU A 75 38.78 -2.81 0.34
C GLU A 75 39.56 -2.12 -0.80
N GLU A 76 38.87 -1.40 -1.70
CA GLU A 76 39.51 -0.64 -2.78
C GLU A 76 40.53 0.38 -2.24
N ARG A 77 40.16 1.10 -1.18
CA ARG A 77 41.01 2.12 -0.55
C ARG A 77 42.21 1.52 0.16
N GLN A 78 41.99 0.43 0.92
CA GLN A 78 43.07 -0.31 1.58
C GLN A 78 44.07 -0.85 0.56
N LEU A 79 43.58 -1.46 -0.52
CA LEU A 79 44.42 -1.99 -1.59
C LEU A 79 45.12 -0.90 -2.40
N ALA A 80 44.48 0.26 -2.60
CA ALA A 80 45.11 1.43 -3.22
C ALA A 80 46.27 1.97 -2.36
N GLN A 81 46.13 1.99 -1.03
CA GLN A 81 47.22 2.36 -0.13
C GLN A 81 48.40 1.38 -0.24
N VAL A 82 48.13 0.07 -0.16
CA VAL A 82 49.17 -0.97 -0.34
C VAL A 82 49.89 -0.83 -1.68
N ILE A 83 49.16 -0.57 -2.77
CA ILE A 83 49.73 -0.34 -4.10
C ILE A 83 50.63 0.91 -4.15
N ASN A 84 50.34 1.96 -3.37
CA ASN A 84 51.17 3.15 -3.28
C ASN A 84 52.44 2.88 -2.44
N ASP A 85 52.29 2.17 -1.32
CA ASP A 85 53.42 1.81 -0.44
C ASP A 85 54.42 0.90 -1.18
N LEU A 86 53.92 -0.08 -1.94
CA LEU A 86 54.74 -0.93 -2.81
C LEU A 86 55.44 -0.13 -3.93
N GLN A 87 54.78 0.89 -4.49
CA GLN A 87 55.40 1.79 -5.48
C GLN A 87 56.52 2.62 -4.86
N ALA A 88 56.34 3.12 -3.64
CA ALA A 88 57.40 3.84 -2.92
C ALA A 88 58.61 2.94 -2.65
N GLN A 89 58.38 1.68 -2.23
CA GLN A 89 59.44 0.68 -2.07
C GLN A 89 60.14 0.35 -3.40
N HIS A 90 59.39 0.17 -4.49
CA HIS A 90 59.94 -0.06 -5.82
C HIS A 90 60.83 1.11 -6.27
N LEU A 91 60.40 2.36 -6.06
CA LEU A 91 61.19 3.56 -6.37
C LEU A 91 62.41 3.75 -5.46
N ALA A 92 62.37 3.29 -4.21
CA ALA A 92 63.54 3.24 -3.33
C ALA A 92 64.55 2.20 -3.83
N LYS A 93 64.10 0.99 -4.18
CA LYS A 93 64.97 -0.06 -4.75
C LYS A 93 65.53 0.31 -6.12
N GLN A 94 64.77 1.01 -6.95
CA GLN A 94 65.26 1.53 -8.22
C GLN A 94 66.42 2.53 -8.02
N ARG A 95 66.34 3.41 -7.02
CA ARG A 95 67.44 4.33 -6.67
C ARG A 95 68.65 3.59 -6.13
N GLU A 96 68.47 2.65 -5.21
CA GLU A 96 69.57 1.84 -4.65
C GLU A 96 70.29 1.01 -5.73
N ILE A 97 69.56 0.52 -6.75
CA ILE A 97 70.15 -0.12 -7.94
C ILE A 97 70.94 0.89 -8.77
N GLN A 98 70.40 2.08 -9.00
CA GLN A 98 71.02 3.11 -9.83
C GLN A 98 72.32 3.66 -9.20
N GLU A 99 72.33 3.91 -7.89
CA GLU A 99 73.54 4.26 -7.11
C GLU A 99 74.65 3.20 -7.24
N LEU A 100 74.29 1.91 -7.30
CA LEU A 100 75.26 0.84 -7.56
C LEU A 100 75.75 0.82 -9.01
N GLU A 101 74.89 1.11 -9.99
CA GLU A 101 75.29 1.18 -11.39
C GLU A 101 76.23 2.35 -11.68
N ASP A 102 75.96 3.53 -11.09
CA ASP A 102 76.78 4.74 -11.21
C ASP A 102 78.15 4.58 -10.52
N THR A 103 78.26 3.73 -9.50
CA THR A 103 79.52 3.47 -8.78
C THR A 103 80.28 2.26 -9.34
N ASP A 104 80.76 2.34 -10.58
CA ASP A 104 81.66 1.35 -11.23
C ASP A 104 81.12 -0.11 -11.36
N LEU A 105 79.81 -0.31 -11.59
CA LEU A 105 79.29 -1.65 -11.89
C LEU A 105 79.49 -2.04 -13.37
N ILE A 106 80.72 -2.40 -13.72
CA ILE A 106 81.17 -2.71 -15.09
C ILE A 106 80.44 -3.92 -15.70
N TYR A 107 80.37 -5.04 -14.98
CA TYR A 107 79.61 -6.21 -15.36
C TYR A 107 78.34 -6.28 -14.52
N LYS A 108 77.21 -6.61 -15.17
CA LYS A 108 75.88 -6.80 -14.53
C LYS A 108 75.53 -8.28 -14.34
N ASP A 109 76.28 -9.18 -14.95
CA ASP A 109 76.17 -10.64 -14.81
C ASP A 109 77.37 -11.20 -14.05
N LEU A 110 77.10 -12.00 -13.02
CA LEU A 110 78.09 -12.68 -12.20
C LEU A 110 78.89 -13.71 -12.98
N ALA A 111 78.26 -14.47 -13.88
CA ALA A 111 78.94 -15.48 -14.67
C ALA A 111 79.96 -14.84 -15.63
N GLN A 112 79.54 -13.77 -16.33
CA GLN A 112 80.44 -12.97 -17.17
C GLN A 112 81.61 -12.35 -16.37
N ALA A 113 81.34 -11.80 -15.18
CA ALA A 113 82.38 -11.21 -14.33
C ALA A 113 83.39 -12.27 -13.84
N GLN A 114 82.92 -13.44 -13.42
CA GLN A 114 83.77 -14.57 -13.00
C GLN A 114 84.59 -15.12 -14.16
N GLN A 115 83.99 -15.34 -15.34
CA GLN A 115 84.70 -15.78 -16.54
C GLN A 115 85.81 -14.79 -16.92
N LYS A 116 85.51 -13.48 -16.89
CA LYS A 116 86.51 -12.44 -17.16
C LYS A 116 87.64 -12.45 -16.13
N LEU A 117 87.32 -12.63 -14.84
CA LEU A 117 88.32 -12.74 -13.78
C LEU A 117 89.29 -13.90 -14.07
N CYS A 118 88.76 -15.10 -14.34
CA CYS A 118 89.58 -16.27 -14.67
C CYS A 118 90.52 -16.01 -15.85
N LEU A 119 90.02 -15.39 -16.94
CA LEU A 119 90.85 -15.05 -18.11
C LEU A 119 91.97 -14.06 -17.79
N VAL A 120 91.72 -13.05 -16.96
CA VAL A 120 92.74 -12.07 -16.57
C VAL A 120 93.75 -12.68 -15.58
N GLU A 121 93.30 -13.50 -14.64
CA GLU A 121 94.20 -14.21 -13.72
C GLU A 121 95.05 -15.28 -14.43
N GLU A 122 94.51 -15.99 -15.42
CA GLU A 122 95.30 -16.88 -16.29
C GLU A 122 96.33 -16.10 -17.11
N LYS A 123 95.94 -14.96 -17.69
CA LYS A 123 96.87 -14.10 -18.43
C LYS A 123 98.01 -13.62 -17.53
N TYR A 124 97.70 -13.19 -16.30
CA TYR A 124 98.71 -12.78 -15.31
C TYR A 124 99.67 -13.94 -14.98
N LYS A 125 99.14 -15.14 -14.67
CA LYS A 125 99.94 -16.34 -14.37
C LYS A 125 100.85 -16.79 -15.53
N ARG A 126 100.46 -16.55 -16.78
CA ARG A 126 101.25 -16.91 -17.98
C ARG A 126 102.18 -15.80 -18.47
N SER A 127 102.06 -14.57 -17.97
CA SER A 127 102.86 -13.43 -18.43
C SER A 127 104.20 -13.37 -17.68
N THR A 128 105.32 -13.42 -18.40
CA THR A 128 106.61 -12.97 -17.89
C THR A 128 106.71 -11.45 -18.09
N PHE A 129 106.46 -10.68 -17.02
CA PHE A 129 106.49 -9.23 -17.07
C PHE A 129 107.92 -8.69 -17.20
N SER A 130 108.22 -8.03 -18.32
CA SER A 130 109.46 -7.29 -18.53
C SER A 130 109.49 -5.93 -17.82
N ASN A 131 108.33 -5.41 -17.41
CA ASN A 131 108.18 -4.08 -16.84
C ASN A 131 107.16 -4.08 -15.69
N ILE A 132 107.57 -3.57 -14.52
CA ILE A 132 106.72 -3.43 -13.32
C ILE A 132 105.41 -2.68 -13.63
N ARG A 133 105.44 -1.71 -14.56
CA ARG A 133 104.24 -0.95 -14.96
C ARG A 133 103.19 -1.84 -15.66
N GLU A 134 103.62 -2.83 -16.43
CA GLU A 134 102.71 -3.76 -17.13
C GLU A 134 102.07 -4.73 -16.14
N GLU A 135 102.84 -5.19 -15.16
CA GLU A 135 102.35 -6.02 -14.07
C GLU A 135 101.29 -5.27 -13.26
N GLN A 136 101.59 -4.04 -12.83
CA GLN A 136 100.68 -3.21 -12.06
C GLN A 136 99.34 -2.95 -12.78
N VAL A 137 99.37 -2.80 -14.11
CA VAL A 137 98.14 -2.67 -14.92
C VAL A 137 97.30 -3.95 -14.87
N GLN A 138 97.90 -5.14 -14.98
CA GLN A 138 97.15 -6.40 -14.87
C GLN A 138 96.62 -6.62 -13.44
N VAL A 139 97.41 -6.34 -12.40
CA VAL A 139 96.98 -6.40 -11.00
C VAL A 139 95.80 -5.45 -10.73
N ASN A 140 95.86 -4.22 -11.27
CA ASN A 140 94.77 -3.26 -11.13
C ASN A 140 93.48 -3.74 -11.80
N GLU A 141 93.54 -4.40 -12.96
CA GLU A 141 92.36 -4.97 -13.63
C GLU A 141 91.79 -6.18 -12.87
N VAL A 142 92.64 -7.09 -12.34
CA VAL A 142 92.19 -8.17 -11.43
C VAL A 142 91.45 -7.58 -10.22
N ASN A 143 92.03 -6.56 -9.58
CA ASN A 143 91.44 -5.90 -8.42
C ASN A 143 90.17 -5.10 -8.76
N ARG A 144 90.03 -4.63 -10.00
CA ARG A 144 88.82 -3.97 -10.51
C ARG A 144 87.68 -4.98 -10.70
N ILE A 145 87.97 -6.13 -11.31
CA ILE A 145 86.97 -7.19 -11.51
C ILE A 145 86.55 -7.81 -10.16
N LYS A 146 87.49 -8.06 -9.23
CA LYS A 146 87.16 -8.53 -7.87
C LYS A 146 86.23 -7.57 -7.11
N ARG A 147 86.48 -6.25 -7.21
CA ARG A 147 85.58 -5.22 -6.65
C ARG A 147 84.20 -5.21 -7.32
N ASN A 148 84.11 -5.43 -8.62
CA ASN A 148 82.83 -5.56 -9.33
C ASN A 148 82.05 -6.81 -8.88
N ILE A 149 82.69 -7.98 -8.75
CA ILE A 149 82.06 -9.21 -8.23
C ILE A 149 81.51 -9.00 -6.81
N ALA A 150 82.24 -8.32 -5.93
CA ALA A 150 81.75 -7.97 -4.60
C ALA A 150 80.51 -7.06 -4.63
N LYS A 151 80.43 -6.11 -5.58
CA LYS A 151 79.23 -5.27 -5.78
C LYS A 151 78.06 -6.06 -6.36
N LEU A 152 78.31 -7.01 -7.27
CA LEU A 152 77.29 -7.88 -7.85
C LEU A 152 76.53 -8.70 -6.80
N ALA A 153 77.21 -9.12 -5.73
CA ALA A 153 76.56 -9.80 -4.59
C ALA A 153 75.49 -8.94 -3.89
N LYS A 154 75.59 -7.61 -3.91
CA LYS A 154 74.51 -6.70 -3.45
C LYS A 154 73.50 -6.41 -4.55
N TYR A 155 73.96 -6.21 -5.79
CA TYR A 155 73.13 -5.82 -6.94
C TYR A 155 72.05 -6.87 -7.28
N ILE A 156 72.43 -8.16 -7.37
CA ILE A 156 71.53 -9.22 -7.84
C ILE A 156 70.27 -9.36 -6.94
N PRO A 157 70.38 -9.47 -5.60
CA PRO A 157 69.22 -9.50 -4.71
C PRO A 157 68.32 -8.27 -4.82
N LEU A 158 68.88 -7.08 -5.07
CA LEU A 158 68.09 -5.85 -5.23
C LEU A 158 67.26 -5.86 -6.52
N VAL A 159 67.84 -6.35 -7.62
CA VAL A 159 67.12 -6.51 -8.90
C VAL A 159 66.00 -7.54 -8.77
N GLU A 160 66.23 -8.64 -8.06
CA GLU A 160 65.21 -9.65 -7.77
C GLU A 160 64.08 -9.11 -6.87
N GLN A 161 64.43 -8.38 -5.79
CA GLN A 161 63.45 -7.69 -4.94
C GLN A 161 62.61 -6.69 -5.74
N ARG A 162 63.23 -5.88 -6.62
CA ARG A 162 62.50 -4.93 -7.49
C ARG A 162 61.52 -5.65 -8.43
N LYS A 163 61.96 -6.73 -9.09
CA LYS A 163 61.10 -7.56 -9.96
C LYS A 163 59.93 -8.20 -9.19
N SER A 164 60.17 -8.65 -7.96
CA SER A 164 59.13 -9.19 -7.08
C SER A 164 58.07 -8.14 -6.72
N LEU A 165 58.51 -6.93 -6.32
CA LEU A 165 57.63 -5.80 -6.07
C LEU A 165 56.81 -5.40 -7.30
N GLU A 166 57.43 -5.37 -8.49
CA GLU A 166 56.73 -5.08 -9.76
C GLU A 166 55.64 -6.11 -10.07
N ALA A 167 55.93 -7.41 -9.88
CA ALA A 167 54.96 -8.48 -10.04
C ALA A 167 53.80 -8.37 -9.03
N GLN A 168 54.10 -8.03 -7.77
CA GLN A 168 53.09 -7.82 -6.73
C GLN A 168 52.18 -6.62 -7.05
N ILE A 169 52.76 -5.47 -7.43
CA ILE A 169 52.00 -4.29 -7.87
C ILE A 169 51.07 -4.63 -9.03
N LYS A 170 51.53 -5.44 -10.00
CA LYS A 170 50.70 -5.88 -11.13
C LYS A 170 49.54 -6.77 -10.68
N ALA A 171 49.78 -7.71 -9.77
CA ALA A 171 48.75 -8.60 -9.21
C ALA A 171 47.71 -7.81 -8.40
N ASP A 172 48.13 -6.87 -7.56
CA ASP A 172 47.22 -6.08 -6.72
C ASP A 172 46.43 -5.04 -7.54
N ARG A 173 47.02 -4.46 -8.60
CA ARG A 173 46.26 -3.67 -9.60
C ARG A 173 45.16 -4.50 -10.28
N HIS A 174 45.39 -5.79 -10.53
CA HIS A 174 44.35 -6.67 -11.08
C HIS A 174 43.23 -6.93 -10.07
N LYS A 175 43.57 -7.25 -8.80
CA LYS A 175 42.59 -7.39 -7.71
C LYS A 175 41.74 -6.11 -7.57
N ASN A 176 42.38 -4.93 -7.57
CA ASN A 176 41.70 -3.63 -7.46
C ASN A 176 40.72 -3.40 -8.63
N ARG A 177 41.10 -3.76 -9.86
CA ARG A 177 40.18 -3.75 -11.01
C ARG A 177 38.96 -4.65 -10.78
N THR A 178 39.12 -5.83 -10.19
CA THR A 178 38.01 -6.75 -9.87
C THR A 178 37.06 -6.15 -8.83
N ILE A 179 37.58 -5.56 -7.75
CA ILE A 179 36.79 -4.87 -6.71
C ILE A 179 35.95 -3.74 -7.34
N ARG A 180 36.55 -2.92 -8.22
CA ARG A 180 35.83 -1.87 -8.96
C ARG A 180 34.70 -2.38 -9.84
N LEU A 181 34.82 -3.59 -10.41
CA LEU A 181 33.73 -4.22 -11.17
C LEU A 181 32.60 -4.70 -10.25
N GLN A 182 32.93 -5.25 -9.07
CA GLN A 182 31.94 -5.63 -8.05
C GLN A 182 31.17 -4.40 -7.54
N MET A 183 31.85 -3.28 -7.29
CA MET A 183 31.23 -2.01 -6.90
C MET A 183 30.23 -1.51 -7.93
N ARG A 184 30.55 -1.56 -9.24
CA ARG A 184 29.62 -1.20 -10.31
C ARG A 184 28.40 -2.13 -10.34
N ALA A 185 28.62 -3.44 -10.28
CA ALA A 185 27.53 -4.42 -10.24
C ALA A 185 26.59 -4.21 -9.04
N ALA A 186 27.13 -3.81 -7.87
CA ALA A 186 26.33 -3.43 -6.71
C ALA A 186 25.54 -2.11 -6.95
N GLN A 187 26.16 -1.09 -7.55
CA GLN A 187 25.47 0.15 -7.94
C GLN A 187 24.34 -0.09 -8.94
N ASP A 188 24.56 -0.94 -9.95
CA ASP A 188 23.55 -1.33 -10.94
C ASP A 188 22.37 -2.05 -10.25
N LYS A 189 22.64 -3.04 -9.39
CA LYS A 189 21.60 -3.70 -8.56
C LYS A 189 20.78 -2.72 -7.72
N ILE A 190 21.43 -1.73 -7.09
CA ILE A 190 20.77 -0.66 -6.31
C ILE A 190 19.88 0.18 -7.22
N ARG A 191 20.39 0.61 -8.39
CA ARG A 191 19.64 1.42 -9.36
C ARG A 191 18.40 0.66 -9.84
N ASP A 192 18.57 -0.57 -10.28
CA ASP A 192 17.49 -1.33 -10.92
C ASP A 192 16.42 -1.73 -9.90
N SER A 193 16.82 -2.12 -8.69
CA SER A 193 15.89 -2.38 -7.58
C SER A 193 15.13 -1.13 -7.15
N ARG A 194 15.76 0.05 -7.14
CA ARG A 194 15.08 1.34 -6.91
C ARG A 194 14.07 1.68 -8.01
N HIS A 195 14.36 1.38 -9.27
CA HIS A 195 13.41 1.57 -10.38
C HIS A 195 12.20 0.64 -10.22
N LYS A 196 12.41 -0.64 -9.87
CA LYS A 196 11.34 -1.58 -9.54
C LYS A 196 10.48 -1.07 -8.37
N ILE A 197 11.10 -0.65 -7.26
CA ILE A 197 10.39 -0.06 -6.10
C ILE A 197 9.50 1.12 -6.54
N LYS A 198 10.02 2.05 -7.34
CA LYS A 198 9.22 3.17 -7.87
C LYS A 198 8.06 2.69 -8.75
N ALA A 199 8.31 1.75 -9.66
CA ALA A 199 7.28 1.17 -10.53
C ALA A 199 6.17 0.45 -9.74
N ILE A 200 6.47 -0.11 -8.55
CA ILE A 200 5.45 -0.64 -7.62
C ILE A 200 4.69 0.50 -6.93
N GLN A 201 5.39 1.51 -6.43
CA GLN A 201 4.82 2.55 -5.56
C GLN A 201 4.00 3.61 -6.30
N THR A 202 4.43 4.05 -7.48
CA THR A 202 3.76 5.15 -8.21
C THR A 202 2.30 4.82 -8.58
N PRO A 203 1.94 3.64 -9.13
CA PRO A 203 0.55 3.31 -9.40
C PRO A 203 -0.29 3.16 -8.13
N PHE A 204 0.28 2.64 -7.04
CA PHE A 204 -0.40 2.54 -5.74
C PHE A 204 -0.77 3.91 -5.17
N LEU A 205 0.16 4.86 -5.20
CA LEU A 205 -0.09 6.24 -4.74
C LEU A 205 -1.16 6.91 -5.60
N ARG A 206 -1.07 6.79 -6.93
CA ARG A 206 -2.08 7.32 -7.86
C ARG A 206 -3.47 6.74 -7.63
N LEU A 207 -3.59 5.43 -7.37
CA LEU A 207 -4.88 4.81 -7.03
C LEU A 207 -5.44 5.32 -5.69
N ARG A 208 -4.58 5.56 -4.70
CA ARG A 208 -4.97 6.17 -3.42
C ARG A 208 -5.43 7.62 -3.56
N GLU A 209 -4.79 8.41 -4.41
CA GLU A 209 -5.17 9.79 -4.73
C GLU A 209 -6.56 9.82 -5.38
N VAL A 210 -6.78 9.04 -6.46
CA VAL A 210 -8.09 8.92 -7.12
C VAL A 210 -9.21 8.48 -6.15
N LEU A 211 -8.91 7.59 -5.20
CA LEU A 211 -9.85 7.18 -4.16
C LEU A 211 -10.12 8.26 -3.11
N ALA A 212 -9.18 9.17 -2.87
CA ALA A 212 -9.40 10.33 -2.00
C ALA A 212 -10.26 11.37 -2.71
N ASP A 213 -9.98 11.66 -3.98
CA ASP A 213 -10.74 12.61 -4.81
C ASP A 213 -12.20 12.18 -4.95
N LEU A 214 -12.48 10.91 -5.28
CA LEU A 214 -13.83 10.37 -5.34
C LEU A 214 -14.58 10.43 -3.98
N LYS A 215 -13.87 10.36 -2.85
CA LYS A 215 -14.46 10.56 -1.51
C LYS A 215 -14.74 12.03 -1.22
N VAL A 216 -13.97 12.96 -1.76
CA VAL A 216 -14.26 14.40 -1.72
C VAL A 216 -15.48 14.69 -2.59
N GLU A 217 -15.49 14.25 -3.85
CA GLU A 217 -16.61 14.41 -4.77
C GLU A 217 -17.93 13.89 -4.17
N LYS A 218 -17.92 12.67 -3.60
CA LYS A 218 -19.08 12.10 -2.91
C LYS A 218 -19.60 13.00 -1.77
N ARG A 219 -18.70 13.56 -0.95
CA ARG A 219 -19.10 14.48 0.14
C ARG A 219 -19.71 15.75 -0.42
N ASN A 220 -19.04 16.39 -1.39
CA ASN A 220 -19.50 17.63 -2.02
C ASN A 220 -20.87 17.46 -2.70
N LEU A 221 -21.15 16.31 -3.33
CA LEU A 221 -22.46 15.99 -3.90
C LEU A 221 -23.55 15.88 -2.83
N ILE A 222 -23.26 15.21 -1.70
CA ILE A 222 -24.19 15.06 -0.57
C ILE A 222 -24.47 16.41 0.09
N GLU A 223 -23.44 17.21 0.33
CA GLU A 223 -23.51 18.55 0.92
C GLU A 223 -24.37 19.46 0.03
N LYS A 224 -24.02 19.61 -1.25
CA LYS A 224 -24.80 20.40 -2.22
C LYS A 224 -26.28 20.00 -2.29
N TYR A 225 -26.59 18.71 -2.31
CA TYR A 225 -27.99 18.26 -2.34
C TYR A 225 -28.73 18.54 -1.02
N ASN A 226 -28.03 18.45 0.12
CA ASN A 226 -28.59 18.84 1.41
C ASN A 226 -28.84 20.35 1.48
N ASP A 227 -27.97 21.18 0.91
CA ASP A 227 -28.14 22.64 0.84
C ASP A 227 -29.32 23.01 -0.06
N GLU A 228 -29.39 22.46 -1.27
CA GLU A 228 -30.55 22.61 -2.18
C GLU A 228 -31.86 22.21 -1.48
N ARG A 229 -31.86 21.09 -0.73
CA ARG A 229 -33.01 20.61 0.03
C ARG A 229 -33.37 21.51 1.23
N GLN A 230 -32.39 22.04 1.93
CA GLN A 230 -32.62 22.98 3.04
C GLN A 230 -33.19 24.30 2.52
N ASN A 231 -32.61 24.85 1.45
CA ASN A 231 -33.08 26.07 0.79
C ASN A 231 -34.54 25.92 0.30
N TYR A 232 -34.85 24.83 -0.40
CA TYR A 232 -36.21 24.53 -0.81
C TYR A 232 -37.18 24.35 0.37
N SER A 233 -36.74 23.69 1.46
CA SER A 233 -37.56 23.56 2.67
C SER A 233 -37.79 24.91 3.38
N ALA A 234 -36.82 25.83 3.35
CA ALA A 234 -36.95 27.16 3.93
C ALA A 234 -37.92 28.02 3.10
N TRP A 235 -37.76 28.00 1.78
CA TRP A 235 -38.66 28.64 0.81
C TRP A 235 -40.11 28.14 0.96
N LEU A 236 -40.32 26.82 1.11
CA LEU A 236 -41.64 26.24 1.37
C LEU A 236 -42.26 26.73 2.68
N LYS A 237 -41.47 26.90 3.76
CA LYS A 237 -41.98 27.44 5.03
C LYS A 237 -42.40 28.90 4.86
N HIS A 238 -41.54 29.73 4.26
CA HIS A 238 -41.83 31.14 4.00
C HIS A 238 -43.11 31.33 3.18
N ASN A 239 -43.27 30.58 2.09
CA ASN A 239 -44.42 30.73 1.20
C ASN A 239 -45.72 30.06 1.70
N LYS A 240 -45.64 29.17 2.70
CA LYS A 240 -46.83 28.68 3.41
C LYS A 240 -47.41 29.73 4.36
N VAL A 241 -46.56 30.48 5.07
CA VAL A 241 -47.00 31.57 5.97
C VAL A 241 -47.71 32.69 5.19
N ASN A 242 -47.26 32.98 3.96
CA ASN A 242 -47.88 34.00 3.11
C ASN A 242 -49.18 33.55 2.42
N LYS A 243 -49.65 32.31 2.64
CA LYS A 243 -50.92 31.78 2.10
C LYS A 243 -52.03 31.63 3.15
N THR A 244 -51.79 31.97 4.42
CA THR A 244 -52.81 31.90 5.49
C THR A 244 -53.59 33.21 5.67
N SER A 245 -54.00 33.85 4.58
CA SER A 245 -55.00 34.92 4.60
C SER A 245 -56.26 34.46 3.87
N SER A 246 -57.41 34.60 4.55
CA SER A 246 -58.77 34.28 4.11
C SER A 246 -59.23 32.81 4.16
N THR A 247 -59.86 32.48 5.29
CA THR A 247 -61.20 31.84 5.39
C THR A 247 -61.42 30.46 4.72
N PHE A 248 -61.71 29.45 5.57
CA PHE A 248 -62.31 28.17 5.19
C PHE A 248 -63.63 28.35 4.40
N PRO A 249 -63.99 27.39 3.53
CA PRO A 249 -64.89 26.36 4.04
C PRO A 249 -64.42 24.93 3.76
N SER A 250 -64.67 24.04 4.73
CA SER A 250 -64.65 22.59 4.50
C SER A 250 -65.76 22.22 3.51
N ALA A 251 -65.41 21.62 2.38
CA ALA A 251 -66.36 20.94 1.51
C ALA A 251 -65.74 19.64 1.00
N ILE A 252 -66.43 18.54 1.24
CA ILE A 252 -66.08 17.22 0.74
C ILE A 252 -66.32 17.20 -0.77
N LEU A 253 -65.25 17.08 -1.54
CA LEU A 253 -65.31 16.54 -2.90
C LEU A 253 -64.33 15.37 -2.97
N GLN A 254 -64.90 14.16 -3.07
CA GLN A 254 -64.17 13.02 -3.61
C GLN A 254 -63.94 13.30 -5.10
N ASP A 255 -62.81 13.88 -5.44
CA ASP A 255 -62.35 13.88 -6.82
C ASP A 255 -61.65 12.55 -7.10
N GLN A 256 -62.26 11.71 -7.95
CA GLN A 256 -61.72 10.40 -8.33
C GLN A 256 -60.68 10.51 -9.45
N SER A 257 -59.70 11.41 -9.30
CA SER A 257 -58.54 11.42 -10.19
C SER A 257 -57.28 12.00 -9.55
N GLY A 258 -56.30 11.13 -9.32
CA GLY A 258 -54.91 11.55 -9.18
C GLY A 258 -54.30 11.54 -7.78
N ASP A 259 -54.17 10.36 -7.15
CA ASP A 259 -52.90 10.06 -6.45
C ASP A 259 -52.64 8.54 -6.28
N SER A 260 -52.09 7.92 -7.33
CA SER A 260 -51.64 6.52 -7.29
C SER A 260 -50.49 6.30 -6.30
N LEU A 261 -49.74 7.36 -5.96
CA LEU A 261 -48.60 7.29 -5.06
C LEU A 261 -49.02 7.18 -3.59
N ASP A 262 -50.11 7.84 -3.20
CA ASP A 262 -50.66 7.75 -1.83
C ASP A 262 -51.35 6.41 -1.58
N LEU A 263 -52.04 5.82 -2.58
CA LEU A 263 -52.50 4.43 -2.46
C LEU A 263 -51.32 3.48 -2.16
N PHE A 264 -50.21 3.62 -2.88
CA PHE A 264 -49.02 2.78 -2.67
C PHE A 264 -48.35 3.06 -1.31
N HIS A 265 -48.33 4.31 -0.83
CA HIS A 265 -47.80 4.65 0.49
C HIS A 265 -48.68 4.11 1.63
N VAL A 266 -50.01 4.21 1.51
CA VAL A 266 -50.98 3.61 2.45
C VAL A 266 -50.86 2.08 2.43
N GLN A 267 -50.80 1.46 1.26
CA GLN A 267 -50.61 0.01 1.10
C GLN A 267 -49.29 -0.45 1.73
N LYS A 268 -48.17 0.22 1.45
CA LYS A 268 -46.85 -0.07 2.05
C LYS A 268 -46.83 0.13 3.56
N SER A 269 -47.58 1.09 4.09
CA SER A 269 -47.77 1.29 5.53
C SER A 269 -48.59 0.15 6.15
N ASN A 270 -49.69 -0.25 5.52
CA ASN A 270 -50.55 -1.35 5.95
C ASN A 270 -49.81 -2.70 5.92
N CYS A 271 -49.05 -3.00 4.85
CA CYS A 271 -48.20 -4.19 4.79
C CYS A 271 -47.17 -4.22 5.93
N LYS A 272 -46.50 -3.10 6.24
CA LYS A 272 -45.60 -3.01 7.40
C LYS A 272 -46.32 -3.24 8.74
N ARG A 273 -47.56 -2.75 8.87
CA ARG A 273 -48.39 -2.95 10.07
C ARG A 273 -48.79 -4.42 10.23
N LEU A 274 -49.18 -5.07 9.13
CA LEU A 274 -49.51 -6.49 9.08
C LEU A 274 -48.28 -7.38 9.39
N ILE A 275 -47.13 -7.09 8.79
CA ILE A 275 -45.86 -7.81 9.06
C ILE A 275 -45.52 -7.73 10.55
N ARG A 276 -45.59 -6.53 11.16
CA ARG A 276 -45.36 -6.37 12.62
C ARG A 276 -46.37 -7.13 13.47
N TYR A 277 -47.64 -7.17 13.06
CA TYR A 277 -48.67 -7.93 13.76
C TYR A 277 -48.38 -9.45 13.71
N LEU A 278 -48.05 -9.99 12.54
CA LEU A 278 -47.66 -11.39 12.38
C LEU A 278 -46.39 -11.73 13.17
N GLN A 279 -45.37 -10.86 13.16
CA GLN A 279 -44.17 -10.99 13.98
C GLN A 279 -44.46 -10.93 15.50
N SER A 280 -45.43 -10.12 15.93
CA SER A 280 -45.85 -10.06 17.34
C SER A 280 -46.59 -11.33 17.76
N LEU A 281 -47.43 -11.90 16.89
CA LEU A 281 -48.08 -13.20 17.12
C LEU A 281 -47.04 -14.33 17.21
N GLN A 282 -46.05 -14.34 16.32
CA GLN A 282 -44.92 -15.28 16.37
C GLN A 282 -44.13 -15.13 17.68
N SER A 283 -43.87 -13.89 18.12
CA SER A 283 -43.19 -13.59 19.38
C SER A 283 -43.99 -14.07 20.60
N CYS A 284 -45.32 -13.84 20.63
CA CYS A 284 -46.20 -14.36 21.67
C CYS A 284 -46.31 -15.90 21.65
N SER A 285 -46.17 -16.55 20.50
CA SER A 285 -46.10 -18.01 20.41
C SER A 285 -44.79 -18.57 20.96
N ALA A 286 -43.66 -17.87 20.75
CA ALA A 286 -42.35 -18.24 21.28
C ALA A 286 -42.22 -17.99 22.79
N PHE A 287 -42.86 -16.95 23.33
CA PHE A 287 -42.81 -16.61 24.76
C PHE A 287 -43.56 -17.62 25.66
N ASN A 288 -44.55 -18.33 25.11
CA ASN A 288 -45.33 -19.34 25.84
C ASN A 288 -44.71 -20.76 25.82
N LEU A 289 -43.50 -20.91 25.29
CA LEU A 289 -42.77 -22.20 25.22
C LEU A 289 -41.51 -22.24 26.11
N ARG A 290 -41.27 -21.22 26.95
CA ARG A 290 -40.04 -21.12 27.78
C ARG A 290 -40.22 -21.08 29.30
N ASN A 291 -41.46 -21.06 29.81
CA ASN A 291 -41.75 -20.94 31.25
C ASN A 291 -42.60 -22.10 31.80
N ILE A 292 -42.25 -23.36 31.48
CA ILE A 292 -42.68 -24.55 32.25
C ILE A 292 -41.52 -25.56 32.28
N ASP A 293 -40.59 -25.40 33.23
CA ASP A 293 -40.00 -26.45 34.08
C ASP A 293 -38.88 -25.82 34.95
N GLY A 294 -38.89 -26.12 36.26
CA GLY A 294 -38.25 -25.34 37.35
C GLY A 294 -36.71 -25.28 37.41
N ALA A 295 -36.07 -24.91 38.54
CA ALA A 295 -36.52 -24.44 39.86
C ALA A 295 -35.27 -23.92 40.65
N VAL A 296 -35.44 -23.02 41.65
CA VAL A 296 -34.64 -22.94 42.92
C VAL A 296 -33.10 -22.67 42.78
N GLU A 297 -32.42 -21.67 43.38
CA GLU A 297 -32.69 -20.81 44.55
C GLU A 297 -31.76 -19.55 44.59
N HIS A 298 -32.01 -18.61 45.53
CA HIS A 298 -31.12 -17.58 46.14
C HIS A 298 -29.85 -17.09 45.37
N SER A 299 -29.63 -15.82 45.00
CA SER A 299 -29.62 -14.56 45.79
C SER A 299 -29.05 -13.41 44.90
N SER A 300 -29.08 -12.10 45.21
CA SER A 300 -29.79 -11.26 46.22
C SER A 300 -29.72 -9.76 45.81
N HIS A 301 -30.19 -8.85 46.70
CA HIS A 301 -29.96 -7.39 46.79
C HIS A 301 -29.46 -6.57 45.56
N HIS A 302 -30.33 -5.68 45.06
CA HIS A 302 -30.25 -4.27 45.46
C HIS A 302 -31.61 -3.56 45.32
N GLN A 303 -32.09 -2.96 46.41
CA GLN A 303 -33.19 -1.99 46.36
C GLN A 303 -32.67 -0.61 45.98
N ASN A 304 -33.52 0.20 45.34
CA ASN A 304 -33.67 1.61 45.67
C ASN A 304 -35.12 2.04 45.42
N HIS A 305 -35.77 2.54 46.47
CA HIS A 305 -37.09 3.18 46.43
C HIS A 305 -36.96 4.64 45.96
N PHE A 306 -37.95 5.16 45.24
CA PHE A 306 -38.80 6.27 45.72
C PHE A 306 -40.01 6.52 44.80
N ASN A 307 -41.01 7.24 45.33
CA ASN A 307 -42.28 7.69 44.72
C ASN A 307 -42.06 8.53 43.41
N ASP A 308 -43.07 8.83 42.56
CA ASP A 308 -44.39 9.34 42.95
C ASP A 308 -45.52 9.29 41.89
N SER A 309 -46.76 9.39 42.41
CA SER A 309 -48.06 9.83 41.84
C SER A 309 -48.67 9.25 40.55
N SER A 310 -49.93 8.82 40.72
CA SER A 310 -51.08 8.83 39.78
C SER A 310 -51.16 10.10 38.89
N ASP A 311 -51.86 10.10 37.75
CA ASP A 311 -53.33 10.10 37.68
C ASP A 311 -53.91 9.87 36.25
N SER A 312 -55.25 9.77 36.17
CA SER A 312 -56.15 9.74 35.00
C SER A 312 -56.35 8.40 34.29
N ALA A 313 -57.47 7.77 34.64
CA ALA A 313 -58.15 6.74 33.85
C ALA A 313 -59.22 7.39 32.94
N GLU A 314 -59.45 6.83 31.74
CA GLU A 314 -60.69 7.00 30.98
C GLU A 314 -61.30 5.64 30.63
N GLU A 315 -62.22 5.25 31.50
CA GLU A 315 -63.55 4.68 31.23
C GLU A 315 -63.86 4.22 29.78
N LEU A 316 -64.11 2.91 29.62
CA LEU A 316 -64.66 2.35 28.37
C LEU A 316 -66.20 2.52 28.33
N PRO A 317 -66.80 2.86 27.17
CA PRO A 317 -68.24 3.12 27.06
C PRO A 317 -69.14 1.95 27.49
N GLU A 318 -70.21 2.31 28.21
CA GLU A 318 -71.27 1.41 28.71
C GLU A 318 -71.88 0.48 27.63
N SER A 319 -71.84 0.92 26.36
CA SER A 319 -72.43 0.25 25.20
C SER A 319 -71.85 -1.13 24.88
N PHE A 320 -70.70 -1.50 25.44
CA PHE A 320 -70.13 -2.85 25.28
C PHE A 320 -70.65 -3.90 26.28
N LYS A 321 -71.46 -3.52 27.27
CA LYS A 321 -71.96 -4.43 28.33
C LYS A 321 -73.18 -5.27 27.91
N HIS A 322 -73.75 -5.05 26.71
CA HIS A 322 -75.02 -5.64 26.30
C HIS A 322 -75.00 -6.31 24.91
N MET A 323 -74.27 -7.42 24.78
CA MET A 323 -74.50 -8.34 23.66
C MET A 323 -74.35 -9.81 24.08
N ASN A 324 -75.47 -10.40 24.52
CA ASN A 324 -75.58 -11.83 24.82
C ASN A 324 -75.46 -12.65 23.53
N VAL A 325 -74.35 -13.39 23.36
CA VAL A 325 -74.23 -14.38 22.28
C VAL A 325 -74.73 -15.74 22.78
N VAL A 326 -75.87 -16.13 22.21
CA VAL A 326 -76.58 -17.39 22.46
C VAL A 326 -75.72 -18.61 22.09
N ARG A 327 -75.80 -19.68 22.90
CA ARG A 327 -75.18 -20.99 22.63
C ARG A 327 -76.18 -21.97 21.99
N PRO A 328 -75.93 -22.48 20.76
CA PRO A 328 -76.63 -23.63 20.19
C PRO A 328 -75.77 -24.93 20.30
N PRO A 329 -76.33 -26.14 20.00
CA PRO A 329 -76.23 -27.22 20.99
C PRO A 329 -75.37 -28.44 20.61
N THR A 330 -75.08 -29.22 21.64
CA THR A 330 -74.44 -30.54 21.58
C THR A 330 -75.32 -31.58 20.88
N GLN A 331 -74.76 -32.36 19.96
CA GLN A 331 -75.25 -33.72 19.65
C GLN A 331 -74.22 -34.76 20.11
N GLN A 332 -74.72 -35.90 20.57
CA GLN A 332 -73.97 -36.94 21.27
C GLN A 332 -73.84 -38.23 20.43
N HIS A 333 -73.00 -39.13 20.92
CA HIS A 333 -72.78 -40.55 20.57
C HIS A 333 -71.71 -40.89 19.52
N LYS A 334 -71.00 -42.04 19.61
CA LYS A 334 -70.57 -42.88 20.77
C LYS A 334 -69.69 -44.01 20.22
N VAL A 335 -68.36 -43.95 20.39
CA VAL A 335 -67.50 -45.16 20.34
C VAL A 335 -66.46 -45.06 21.46
N GLN A 336 -66.04 -46.22 21.95
CA GLN A 336 -65.45 -46.44 23.27
C GLN A 336 -64.02 -47.01 23.13
N ILE A 337 -63.26 -47.00 24.23
CA ILE A 337 -62.10 -47.88 24.54
C ILE A 337 -60.66 -47.38 24.24
N THR A 338 -59.81 -47.66 25.25
CA THR A 338 -58.33 -47.66 25.34
C THR A 338 -57.54 -46.35 25.50
N ASN A 339 -56.79 -46.33 26.61
CA ASN A 339 -55.82 -45.32 27.04
C ASN A 339 -54.67 -45.13 26.06
N ARG A 340 -54.32 -43.87 25.77
CA ARG A 340 -52.93 -43.41 25.53
C ARG A 340 -52.85 -41.89 25.71
N ASN A 341 -52.13 -41.43 26.74
CA ASN A 341 -52.00 -40.02 27.11
C ASN A 341 -51.03 -39.25 26.19
N VAL A 342 -51.44 -39.00 24.94
CA VAL A 342 -50.85 -37.96 24.07
C VAL A 342 -51.94 -37.36 23.19
N LYS A 343 -52.55 -36.23 23.58
CA LYS A 343 -53.37 -35.32 22.73
C LYS A 343 -53.95 -34.13 23.52
N LYS A 344 -53.14 -33.11 23.82
CA LYS A 344 -53.64 -31.77 24.21
C LYS A 344 -53.07 -30.58 23.41
N VAL A 345 -52.07 -30.80 22.54
CA VAL A 345 -51.45 -29.73 21.72
C VAL A 345 -52.13 -29.55 20.34
N VAL A 346 -52.71 -30.61 19.77
CA VAL A 346 -53.26 -30.60 18.39
C VAL A 346 -54.48 -29.68 18.19
N LYS A 347 -55.21 -29.31 19.26
CA LYS A 347 -56.49 -28.57 19.16
C LYS A 347 -56.39 -27.08 18.77
N LYS A 348 -55.20 -26.49 18.65
CA LYS A 348 -55.03 -25.08 18.21
C LYS A 348 -54.41 -24.90 16.82
N GLN A 349 -53.80 -25.94 16.24
CA GLN A 349 -53.28 -25.87 14.86
C GLN A 349 -54.37 -26.03 13.79
N ALA A 350 -55.46 -26.72 14.13
CA ALA A 350 -56.62 -26.93 13.24
C ALA A 350 -57.71 -25.85 13.37
N MET A 351 -57.43 -24.69 13.97
CA MET A 351 -58.41 -23.59 13.98
C MET A 351 -58.39 -22.86 12.63
N PRO A 352 -59.56 -22.59 12.02
CA PRO A 352 -59.65 -21.66 10.91
C PRO A 352 -59.28 -20.26 11.39
N LEU A 353 -58.69 -19.47 10.50
CA LEU A 353 -58.46 -18.05 10.76
C LEU A 353 -59.82 -17.37 10.98
N SER A 354 -59.98 -16.69 12.13
CA SER A 354 -61.29 -16.18 12.61
C SER A 354 -61.91 -15.07 11.75
N HIS A 355 -61.17 -14.60 10.76
CA HIS A 355 -61.61 -13.63 9.76
C HIS A 355 -61.24 -14.19 8.40
N GLY A 356 -62.22 -14.36 7.51
CA GLY A 356 -61.98 -14.76 6.13
C GLY A 356 -61.04 -13.76 5.47
N ILE A 357 -59.92 -14.24 4.93
CA ILE A 357 -58.93 -13.42 4.21
C ILE A 357 -59.43 -13.19 2.76
N ASP A 358 -60.74 -13.02 2.60
CA ASP A 358 -61.43 -12.91 1.31
C ASP A 358 -61.15 -11.57 0.61
N TYR A 359 -60.63 -10.58 1.34
CA TYR A 359 -60.10 -9.35 0.76
C TYR A 359 -58.81 -9.55 -0.06
N ILE A 360 -58.10 -10.68 0.06
CA ILE A 360 -57.01 -11.01 -0.88
C ILE A 360 -57.56 -11.37 -2.27
N LYS A 361 -58.77 -11.95 -2.37
CA LYS A 361 -59.45 -12.19 -3.66
C LYS A 361 -59.91 -10.92 -4.39
N MET A 362 -59.80 -9.74 -3.80
CA MET A 362 -60.05 -8.47 -4.50
C MET A 362 -58.88 -8.04 -5.39
N PHE A 363 -57.73 -8.71 -5.30
CA PHE A 363 -56.58 -8.54 -6.20
C PHE A 363 -56.56 -9.69 -7.20
N ASN A 364 -57.26 -9.54 -8.34
CA ASN A 364 -57.48 -10.59 -9.34
C ASN A 364 -56.22 -11.15 -10.04
N ASP A 365 -55.03 -10.61 -9.76
CA ASP A 365 -53.76 -10.96 -10.41
C ASP A 365 -52.74 -11.64 -9.46
N ILE A 366 -53.16 -12.10 -8.27
CA ILE A 366 -52.28 -12.82 -7.33
C ILE A 366 -52.59 -14.31 -7.36
N ASP A 367 -51.74 -15.09 -8.03
CA ASP A 367 -51.88 -16.54 -8.21
C ASP A 367 -51.41 -17.36 -6.98
N VAL A 368 -51.78 -16.90 -5.78
CA VAL A 368 -51.40 -17.49 -4.48
C VAL A 368 -52.65 -17.83 -3.69
N THR A 369 -52.89 -19.11 -3.42
CA THR A 369 -54.04 -19.54 -2.61
C THR A 369 -53.86 -19.15 -1.14
N PRO A 370 -54.73 -18.29 -0.56
CA PRO A 370 -54.54 -17.82 0.81
C PRO A 370 -54.71 -18.97 1.84
N PRO A 371 -53.88 -19.00 2.89
CA PRO A 371 -53.93 -20.05 3.91
C PRO A 371 -55.25 -20.02 4.68
N LYS A 372 -55.88 -21.18 4.86
CA LYS A 372 -57.20 -21.31 5.50
C LYS A 372 -57.09 -21.66 7.00
N LEU A 373 -56.01 -22.31 7.39
CA LEU A 373 -55.72 -22.71 8.77
C LEU A 373 -54.44 -22.02 9.27
N VAL A 374 -54.36 -21.83 10.59
CA VAL A 374 -53.16 -21.26 11.24
C VAL A 374 -51.90 -22.10 10.98
N ALA A 375 -52.05 -23.41 10.73
CA ALA A 375 -50.96 -24.32 10.39
C ALA A 375 -50.41 -24.19 8.96
N ASP A 376 -51.12 -23.50 8.04
CA ASP A 376 -50.69 -23.36 6.64
C ASP A 376 -49.79 -22.14 6.43
N VAL A 377 -49.84 -21.17 7.35
CA VAL A 377 -49.10 -19.89 7.30
C VAL A 377 -47.58 -20.06 7.15
N PRO A 378 -46.89 -21.02 7.81
CA PRO A 378 -45.44 -21.20 7.62
C PRO A 378 -45.07 -21.61 6.20
N LYS A 379 -45.87 -22.46 5.54
CA LYS A 379 -45.55 -22.98 4.21
C LYS A 379 -45.60 -21.90 3.13
N VAL A 380 -46.63 -21.05 3.19
CA VAL A 380 -46.78 -19.91 2.27
C VAL A 380 -45.64 -18.89 2.44
N LEU A 381 -45.01 -18.82 3.62
CA LEU A 381 -43.83 -17.98 3.86
C LEU A 381 -42.51 -18.64 3.47
N GLU A 382 -42.48 -19.95 3.25
CA GLU A 382 -41.30 -20.72 2.84
C GLU A 382 -41.19 -20.86 1.32
N GLU A 383 -42.32 -20.92 0.59
CA GLU A 383 -42.33 -21.00 -0.88
C GLU A 383 -41.74 -19.75 -1.58
N ASP A 384 -41.85 -18.56 -0.95
CA ASP A 384 -41.23 -17.31 -1.42
C ASP A 384 -39.72 -17.17 -1.07
N LEU A 385 -39.11 -18.16 -0.40
CA LEU A 385 -37.72 -18.07 0.12
C LEU A 385 -36.70 -18.97 -0.61
N TRP A 386 -37.07 -19.53 -1.77
CA TRP A 386 -36.23 -20.48 -2.52
C TRP A 386 -36.02 -20.12 -4.00
N ASP A 387 -35.47 -18.93 -4.29
CA ASP A 387 -34.69 -18.73 -5.54
C ASP A 387 -33.52 -17.72 -5.42
N CYS A 388 -32.83 -17.75 -4.26
CA CYS A 388 -31.52 -17.11 -4.07
C CYS A 388 -30.60 -18.05 -3.27
N GLY A 389 -29.82 -18.86 -3.98
CA GLY A 389 -29.05 -19.95 -3.36
C GLY A 389 -27.90 -19.50 -2.44
N SER A 390 -27.99 -19.92 -1.16
CA SER A 390 -26.97 -20.62 -0.35
C SER A 390 -25.54 -20.01 -0.19
N PRO A 391 -24.70 -20.50 0.76
CA PRO A 391 -24.68 -19.92 2.10
C PRO A 391 -23.29 -19.43 2.57
N ILE A 392 -23.24 -18.47 3.49
CA ILE A 392 -22.00 -18.00 4.12
C ILE A 392 -21.72 -18.79 5.42
N PRO A 393 -20.55 -19.45 5.58
CA PRO A 393 -20.17 -20.08 6.84
C PRO A 393 -19.84 -19.06 7.95
N SER A 394 -20.17 -19.43 9.18
CA SER A 394 -20.03 -18.60 10.38
C SER A 394 -18.58 -18.26 10.75
N LEU A 395 -18.29 -16.98 10.93
CA LEU A 395 -17.18 -16.47 11.72
C LEU A 395 -17.70 -16.06 13.11
N PHE A 396 -17.28 -16.76 14.16
CA PHE A 396 -16.76 -16.20 15.42
C PHE A 396 -16.52 -17.32 16.44
N SER A 397 -15.25 -17.52 16.82
CA SER A 397 -14.87 -18.04 18.14
C SER A 397 -13.63 -17.28 18.60
N ALA A 398 -13.47 -17.14 19.92
CA ALA A 398 -12.65 -16.09 20.53
C ALA A 398 -11.35 -16.61 21.17
N GLY A 399 -10.49 -15.64 21.54
CA GLY A 399 -9.21 -15.82 22.22
C GLY A 399 -8.14 -14.97 21.52
N GLY A 400 -7.36 -14.13 22.20
CA GLY A 400 -7.20 -13.87 23.63
C GLY A 400 -5.75 -13.47 23.90
N SER A 401 -5.46 -12.76 25.00
CA SER A 401 -4.13 -12.24 25.40
C SER A 401 -3.49 -11.20 24.45
N GLU A 402 -2.47 -10.42 24.84
CA GLU A 402 -2.22 -9.58 26.03
C GLU A 402 -0.92 -8.79 25.76
N CYS A 403 -0.72 -7.62 26.36
CA CYS A 403 0.58 -6.90 26.44
C CYS A 403 1.21 -6.45 25.08
N THR A 404 2.09 -5.44 24.99
CA THR A 404 2.58 -4.45 25.96
C THR A 404 2.73 -3.09 25.25
N LEU A 405 2.64 -1.99 25.98
CA LEU A 405 2.81 -0.64 25.46
C LEU A 405 4.21 -0.14 25.85
N GLU A 406 5.15 -0.09 24.91
CA GLU A 406 6.46 0.55 25.12
C GLU A 406 6.69 1.74 24.20
N SER A 407 6.98 2.87 24.84
CA SER A 407 7.27 4.17 24.24
C SER A 407 8.74 4.26 23.83
N LEU A 408 9.03 4.65 22.59
CA LEU A 408 10.35 5.17 22.21
C LEU A 408 10.25 6.53 21.52
N THR A 409 10.18 7.56 22.36
CA THR A 409 10.56 8.93 22.02
C THR A 409 12.08 9.07 22.01
N SER A 410 12.67 9.55 20.91
CA SER A 410 14.04 10.07 20.88
C SER A 410 14.22 11.02 19.68
N PRO A 411 14.95 12.15 19.80
CA PRO A 411 14.79 13.29 18.90
C PRO A 411 15.71 13.26 17.67
N PHE A 412 15.25 13.90 16.59
CA PHE A 412 16.06 14.18 15.40
C PHE A 412 16.77 15.53 15.58
N THR A 413 18.04 15.52 15.97
CA THR A 413 18.91 16.70 15.94
C THR A 413 19.49 16.92 14.54
N SER A 414 19.23 18.08 13.95
CA SER A 414 19.89 18.54 12.73
C SER A 414 21.29 19.10 13.03
N PRO A 415 22.32 18.76 12.25
CA PRO A 415 23.51 19.59 12.11
C PRO A 415 23.33 20.61 10.99
N GLN A 416 23.73 21.85 11.25
CA GLN A 416 23.65 22.95 10.29
C GLN A 416 24.68 22.81 9.16
N SER A 417 24.38 23.47 8.05
CA SER A 417 25.31 23.74 6.95
C SER A 417 26.56 24.50 7.43
N LEU A 418 27.74 23.97 7.14
CA LEU A 418 28.98 24.77 7.12
C LEU A 418 29.37 25.07 5.67
N SER A 419 29.37 26.35 5.33
CA SER A 419 29.89 26.91 4.10
C SER A 419 31.41 26.73 4.02
N ARG A 420 31.91 26.26 2.88
CA ARG A 420 33.34 26.33 2.54
C ARG A 420 33.53 27.07 1.22
N THR A 421 33.90 28.34 1.35
CA THR A 421 34.33 29.21 0.25
C THR A 421 35.82 28.99 -0.02
N GLU A 422 36.18 28.37 -1.14
CA GLU A 422 37.58 28.35 -1.61
C GLU A 422 37.69 28.77 -3.08
N SER A 423 38.17 30.00 -3.24
CA SER A 423 38.99 30.54 -4.34
C SER A 423 39.10 29.73 -5.64
N PHE A 424 38.49 30.25 -6.71
CA PHE A 424 39.01 30.02 -8.06
C PHE A 424 40.28 30.87 -8.29
N CYS A 425 41.43 30.22 -8.42
CA CYS A 425 42.63 30.86 -8.95
C CYS A 425 42.64 30.78 -10.48
N SER A 426 42.51 31.92 -11.14
CA SER A 426 42.77 32.06 -12.57
C SER A 426 44.27 32.18 -12.83
N LEU A 427 44.83 31.34 -13.71
CA LEU A 427 46.01 31.72 -14.51
C LEU A 427 45.88 31.14 -15.94
N PRO A 428 46.46 31.81 -16.94
CA PRO A 428 46.20 31.53 -18.35
C PRO A 428 47.21 30.54 -18.93
N ASN A 429 46.92 30.03 -20.14
CA ASN A 429 48.02 29.82 -21.08
C ASN A 429 47.62 30.07 -22.53
N LYS A 430 48.55 30.66 -23.28
CA LYS A 430 48.47 30.84 -24.73
C LYS A 430 49.01 29.58 -25.41
N ASN A 431 48.48 29.26 -26.59
CA ASN A 431 49.23 29.01 -27.83
C ASN A 431 48.20 28.72 -28.94
N VAL A 432 48.09 29.60 -29.93
CA VAL A 432 48.87 29.66 -31.17
C VAL A 432 48.35 28.64 -32.20
N SER A 433 47.94 29.21 -33.33
CA SER A 433 47.34 28.55 -34.49
C SER A 433 48.30 27.60 -35.20
N GLU A 434 47.75 26.63 -35.94
CA GLU A 434 48.22 26.36 -37.30
C GLU A 434 47.11 25.75 -38.16
N ASP A 435 46.92 26.32 -39.34
CA ASP A 435 45.94 25.88 -40.35
C ASP A 435 46.52 24.76 -41.22
N ALA A 436 45.74 23.71 -41.47
CA ALA A 436 45.90 22.87 -42.65
C ALA A 436 44.57 22.19 -43.01
N SER A 437 43.93 22.65 -44.08
CA SER A 437 42.79 21.98 -44.72
C SER A 437 42.99 21.94 -46.24
N ASN A 438 42.27 21.02 -46.90
CA ASN A 438 42.41 20.60 -48.31
C ASN A 438 43.58 19.60 -48.55
N SER A 439 43.43 18.52 -49.34
CA SER A 439 42.32 18.11 -50.23
C SER A 439 42.19 16.58 -50.39
N PRO A 440 41.09 16.06 -50.98
CA PRO A 440 40.79 14.63 -51.08
C PRO A 440 41.27 13.97 -52.39
N GLY A 441 41.38 12.63 -52.43
CA GLY A 441 41.66 11.91 -53.69
C GLY A 441 41.69 10.37 -53.63
N SER A 442 40.63 9.76 -54.18
CA SER A 442 40.58 8.43 -54.84
C SER A 442 40.73 7.10 -54.05
N PRO A 443 39.78 6.15 -54.25
CA PRO A 443 39.92 4.73 -53.91
C PRO A 443 40.13 3.81 -55.14
N CYS A 444 40.83 2.68 -54.96
CA CYS A 444 40.78 1.42 -55.73
C CYS A 444 41.45 0.34 -54.84
N SER A 445 40.86 -0.85 -54.59
CA SER A 445 40.71 -2.01 -55.51
C SER A 445 42.06 -2.59 -55.96
N SER A 446 42.34 -3.90 -55.95
CA SER A 446 41.70 -5.10 -55.34
C SER A 446 42.75 -6.24 -55.29
N HIS A 447 42.47 -7.28 -54.49
CA HIS A 447 43.00 -8.66 -54.53
C HIS A 447 44.45 -9.01 -54.95
N ARG A 448 45.03 -9.93 -54.17
CA ARG A 448 45.83 -11.05 -54.70
C ARG A 448 45.32 -12.38 -54.13
N ILE A 449 44.57 -13.12 -54.94
CA ILE A 449 45.11 -14.35 -55.53
C ILE A 449 45.41 -13.99 -56.98
#